data_AF-A0A2V6S3Y6-F1
#
_entry.id   AF-A0A2V6S3Y6-F1
#
_cell.length_a   1.000
_cell.length_b   1.000
_cell.length_c   1.000
_cell.angle_alpha   90.00
_cell.angle_beta   90.00
_cell.angle_gamma   90.00
#
_symmetry.space_group_name_H-M   'P 1'
#
loop_
_entity.id
_entity.type
_entity.pdbx_description
1 polymer ?
#
loop_
_entity_poly.entity_id
_entity_poly.type
_entity_poly.pdbx_seq_one_letter_code
_entity_poly.pdbx_strand_id
1 'polypeptide(L)'
;MAMGSGWKLFLTGLVLLGTAGCATKQEWETWAAHPAHFASGDHLVFSVRNTEGTPPRVTREDLAAAREQGWWGRPVTISQAEILER
;
A
#
# COMPACT_ATOMS: atom_id res chain seq x y z
N MET A 1 32.54 -12.54 23.34
CA MET A 1 32.16 -11.93 22.04
C MET A 1 31.22 -10.79 22.37
N ALA A 2 31.69 -9.54 22.37
CA ALA A 2 30.87 -8.39 22.75
C ALA A 2 29.80 -8.17 21.67
N MET A 3 28.54 -8.41 22.02
CA MET A 3 27.41 -8.15 21.15
C MET A 3 27.33 -6.63 20.92
N GLY A 4 27.89 -6.16 19.79
CA GLY A 4 28.12 -4.74 19.52
C GLY A 4 26.83 -3.91 19.52
N SER A 5 26.98 -2.59 19.63
CA SER A 5 25.86 -1.61 19.61
C SER A 5 24.87 -1.85 18.47
N GLY A 6 25.35 -2.33 17.30
CA GLY A 6 24.51 -2.70 16.16
C GLY A 6 23.50 -3.83 16.44
N TRP A 7 23.83 -4.79 17.31
CA TRP A 7 22.90 -5.85 17.70
C TRP A 7 21.77 -5.33 18.58
N LYS A 8 22.09 -4.40 19.50
CA LYS A 8 21.08 -3.74 20.33
C LYS A 8 20.13 -2.91 19.46
N LEU A 9 20.67 -2.17 18.49
CA LEU A 9 19.86 -1.40 17.53
C LEU A 9 18.99 -2.31 16.66
N PHE A 10 19.51 -3.45 16.21
CA PHE A 10 18.76 -4.44 15.46
C PHE A 10 17.59 -5.02 16.28
N LEU A 11 17.84 -5.46 17.52
CA LEU A 11 16.80 -5.95 18.42
C LEU A 11 15.75 -4.89 18.74
N THR A 12 16.17 -3.65 19.01
CA THR A 12 15.25 -2.53 19.25
C THR A 12 14.37 -2.25 18.03
N GLY A 13 14.95 -2.26 16.83
CA GLY A 13 14.19 -2.12 15.58
C GLY A 13 13.16 -3.24 15.38
N LEU A 14 13.54 -4.47 15.72
CA LEU A 14 12.67 -5.65 15.59
C LEU A 14 11.50 -5.62 16.58
N VAL A 15 11.75 -5.17 17.82
CA VAL A 15 10.69 -4.92 18.82
C VAL A 15 9.77 -3.81 18.36
N LEU A 16 10.30 -2.68 17.87
CA LEU A 16 9.49 -1.55 17.40
C LEU A 16 8.59 -1.95 16.21
N LEU A 17 9.12 -2.70 15.25
CA LEU A 17 8.33 -3.24 14.12
C LEU A 17 7.26 -4.23 14.59
N GLY A 18 7.59 -5.09 15.56
CA GLY A 18 6.65 -6.05 16.14
C GLY A 18 5.53 -5.41 16.96
N THR A 19 5.78 -4.26 17.59
CA THR A 19 4.77 -3.51 18.36
C THR A 19 4.00 -2.48 17.53
N ALA A 20 4.54 -2.04 16.38
CA ALA A 20 3.91 -1.02 15.54
C ALA A 20 2.85 -1.59 14.57
N GLY A 21 2.79 -2.91 14.39
CA GLY A 21 1.71 -3.57 13.65
C GLY A 21 0.44 -3.73 14.50
N CYS A 22 -0.26 -2.63 14.77
CA CYS A 22 -1.45 -2.59 15.63
C CYS A 22 -2.72 -3.17 14.98
N ALA A 23 -2.62 -4.22 14.16
CA ALA A 23 -3.77 -4.88 13.57
C ALA A 23 -3.66 -6.40 13.75
N THR A 24 -4.71 -6.98 14.33
CA THR A 24 -4.92 -8.42 14.47
C THR A 24 -5.03 -9.10 13.11
N LYS A 25 -4.80 -10.42 13.07
CA LYS A 25 -4.96 -11.22 11.84
C LYS A 25 -6.36 -11.05 11.22
N GLN A 26 -7.40 -11.01 12.05
CA GLN A 26 -8.78 -10.83 11.62
C GLN A 26 -9.00 -9.45 10.98
N GLU A 27 -8.40 -8.39 11.53
CA GLU A 27 -8.48 -7.04 10.96
C GLU A 27 -7.77 -6.97 9.61
N TRP A 28 -6.62 -7.63 9.46
CA TRP A 28 -5.94 -7.77 8.18
C TRP A 28 -6.75 -8.56 7.15
N GLU A 29 -7.34 -9.69 7.54
CA GLU A 29 -8.20 -10.49 6.65
C GLU A 29 -9.45 -9.71 6.24
N THR A 30 -10.06 -8.99 7.18
CA THR A 30 -11.21 -8.12 6.92
C THR A 30 -10.82 -7.01 5.95
N TRP A 31 -9.73 -6.30 6.20
CA TRP A 31 -9.22 -5.26 5.30
C TRP A 31 -8.92 -5.78 3.89
N ALA A 32 -8.28 -6.94 3.78
CA ALA A 32 -7.97 -7.57 2.49
C ALA A 32 -9.23 -7.96 1.72
N ALA A 33 -10.30 -8.37 2.41
CA ALA A 33 -11.57 -8.76 1.81
C ALA A 33 -12.43 -7.58 1.31
N HIS A 34 -12.01 -6.32 1.51
CA HIS A 34 -12.73 -5.13 1.03
C HIS A 34 -12.02 -4.51 -0.20
N PRO A 35 -12.18 -5.10 -1.41
CA PRO A 35 -11.48 -4.65 -2.62
C PRO A 35 -11.88 -3.24 -3.05
N ALA A 36 -13.03 -2.73 -2.59
CA ALA A 36 -13.45 -1.38 -2.93
C ALA A 36 -12.52 -0.28 -2.36
N HIS A 37 -11.58 -0.55 -1.44
CA HIS A 37 -10.69 0.51 -0.92
C HIS A 37 -9.39 0.63 -1.73
N PHE A 38 -8.95 1.85 -2.07
CA PHE A 38 -7.70 2.09 -2.82
C PHE A 38 -6.45 1.43 -2.19
N ALA A 39 -6.43 1.37 -0.85
CA ALA A 39 -5.35 0.76 -0.10
C ALA A 39 -5.81 -0.56 0.54
N SER A 40 -6.59 -1.38 -0.15
CA SER A 40 -6.88 -2.77 0.23
C SER A 40 -5.70 -3.69 -0.12
N GLY A 41 -5.77 -4.98 0.26
CA GLY A 41 -4.72 -5.98 -0.01
C GLY A 41 -4.33 -6.04 -1.49
N ASP A 42 -5.33 -6.25 -2.35
CA ASP A 42 -5.13 -6.42 -3.80
C ASP A 42 -4.73 -5.11 -4.51
N HIS A 43 -4.87 -3.96 -3.84
CA HIS A 43 -4.58 -2.63 -4.40
C HIS A 43 -3.42 -1.92 -3.70
N LEU A 44 -2.79 -2.57 -2.72
CA LEU A 44 -1.66 -2.01 -1.98
C LEU A 44 -0.54 -1.60 -2.94
N VAL A 45 -0.26 -2.41 -3.96
CA VAL A 45 0.75 -2.10 -4.98
C VAL A 45 0.39 -0.83 -5.76
N PHE A 46 -0.87 -0.66 -6.14
CA PHE A 46 -1.35 0.56 -6.81
C PHE A 46 -1.13 1.78 -5.91
N SER A 47 -1.52 1.69 -4.63
CA SER A 47 -1.36 2.78 -3.65
C SER A 47 0.11 3.15 -3.42
N VAL A 48 1.00 2.16 -3.28
CA VAL A 48 2.44 2.40 -3.09
C VAL A 48 3.05 3.05 -4.33
N ARG A 49 2.66 2.60 -5.53
CA ARG A 49 3.15 3.13 -6.81
C ARG A 49 2.71 4.58 -7.05
N ASN A 50 1.50 4.93 -6.63
CA ASN A 50 0.85 6.23 -6.84
C ASN A 50 0.76 7.05 -5.53
N THR A 51 1.72 6.89 -4.63
CA THR A 51 1.74 7.64 -3.37
C THR A 51 1.89 9.14 -3.64
N GLU A 52 1.42 9.96 -2.71
CA GLU A 52 1.47 11.42 -2.86
C GLU A 52 2.90 11.94 -3.05
N GLY A 53 3.08 12.88 -3.98
CA GLY A 53 4.37 13.48 -4.29
C GLY A 53 5.20 12.71 -5.32
N THR A 54 4.74 11.55 -5.81
CA THR A 54 5.35 10.88 -6.97
C THR A 54 4.52 11.09 -8.23
N PRO A 55 5.14 11.10 -9.42
CA PRO A 55 4.40 11.07 -10.67
C PRO A 55 3.54 9.79 -10.75
N PRO A 56 2.22 9.92 -10.97
CA PRO A 56 1.33 8.78 -11.04
C PRO A 56 1.68 7.88 -12.22
N ARG A 57 1.54 6.58 -12.01
CA ARG A 57 1.72 5.53 -13.02
C ARG A 57 0.43 4.73 -13.07
N VAL A 58 -0.53 5.22 -13.84
CA VAL A 58 -1.86 4.64 -13.97
C VAL A 58 -2.03 4.11 -15.40
N THR A 59 -2.54 2.89 -15.54
CA THR A 59 -2.82 2.25 -16.83
C THR A 59 -4.31 2.18 -17.11
N ARG A 60 -4.69 1.76 -18.33
CA ARG A 60 -6.10 1.51 -18.69
C ARG A 60 -6.72 0.39 -17.87
N GLU A 61 -5.93 -0.64 -17.55
CA GLU A 61 -6.36 -1.78 -16.74
C GLU A 61 -6.67 -1.35 -15.30
N ASP A 62 -5.84 -0.47 -14.72
CA ASP A 62 -6.11 0.09 -13.38
C ASP A 62 -7.46 0.84 -13.36
N LEU A 63 -7.74 1.64 -14.39
CA LEU A 63 -9.00 2.38 -14.51
C LEU A 63 -10.21 1.45 -14.68
N ALA A 64 -10.07 0.39 -15.47
CA ALA A 64 -11.12 -0.60 -15.66
C ALA A 64 -11.42 -1.33 -14.34
N ALA A 65 -10.39 -1.79 -13.63
CA ALA A 65 -10.52 -2.45 -12.34
C ALA A 65 -11.16 -1.54 -11.28
N ALA A 66 -10.70 -0.28 -11.17
CA ALA A 66 -11.27 0.68 -10.24
C ALA A 66 -12.76 0.95 -10.49
N ARG A 67 -13.17 0.98 -11.77
CA ARG A 67 -14.57 1.17 -12.16
C ARG A 67 -15.43 -0.05 -11.89
N GLU A 68 -14.92 -1.25 -12.17
CA GLU A 68 -15.62 -2.52 -11.91
C GLU A 68 -15.84 -2.74 -10.40
N GLN A 69 -14.84 -2.42 -9.59
CA GLN A 69 -14.82 -2.69 -8.15
C GLN A 69 -15.30 -1.51 -7.29
N GLY A 70 -15.60 -0.37 -7.91
CA GLY A 70 -16.12 0.82 -7.24
C GLY A 70 -15.17 1.40 -6.19
N TRP A 71 -13.91 1.64 -6.58
CA TRP A 71 -12.88 2.05 -5.63
C TRP A 71 -13.20 3.39 -4.92
N TRP A 72 -12.94 3.46 -3.61
CA TRP A 72 -13.10 4.65 -2.76
C TRP A 72 -11.84 4.93 -1.94
N GLY A 73 -11.61 6.22 -1.65
CA GLY A 73 -10.40 6.71 -0.98
C GLY A 73 -9.97 8.09 -1.50
N ARG A 74 -8.71 8.43 -1.31
CA ARG A 74 -8.13 9.67 -1.87
C ARG A 74 -7.96 9.52 -3.39
N PRO A 75 -8.52 10.42 -4.20
CA PRO A 75 -8.42 10.31 -5.66
C PRO A 75 -6.99 10.56 -6.14
N VAL A 76 -6.56 9.78 -7.13
CA VAL A 76 -5.38 10.06 -7.94
C VAL A 76 -5.84 10.78 -9.20
N THR A 77 -5.48 12.04 -9.36
CA THR A 77 -5.87 12.86 -10.51
C THR A 77 -4.78 12.83 -11.57
N ILE A 78 -5.15 12.47 -12.79
CA ILE A 78 -4.26 12.43 -13.96
C ILE A 78 -4.99 13.00 -15.18
N SER A 79 -4.23 13.54 -16.14
CA SER A 79 -4.73 13.82 -17.49
C SER A 79 -4.72 12.55 -18.34
N GLN A 80 -5.50 12.55 -19.43
CA GLN A 80 -5.53 11.43 -20.38
C GLN A 80 -4.14 11.13 -20.99
N ALA A 81 -3.31 12.16 -21.17
CA ALA A 81 -1.97 12.02 -21.75
C ALA A 81 -0.96 11.32 -20.82
N GLU A 82 -1.28 11.20 -19.53
CA GLU A 82 -0.42 10.55 -18.53
C GLU A 82 -0.77 9.08 -18.31
N ILE A 83 -1.82 8.58 -18.97
CA ILE A 83 -2.22 7.17 -18.90
C ILE A 83 -1.21 6.33 -19.68
N LEU A 84 -0.63 5.34 -19.00
CA LEU A 84 0.27 4.38 -19.61
C LEU A 84 -0.54 3.32 -20.37
N GLU A 85 -0.19 3.10 -21.64
CA GLU A 85 -0.71 1.99 -22.45
C GLU A 85 0.08 0.70 -22.10
N ARG A 86 -0.61 -0.43 -21.94
CA ARG A 86 0.01 -1.73 -21.62
C ARG A 86 -0.67 -2.89 -22.33
#